data_AF-S3Y9L4-F1
#
_entry.id   AF-S3Y9L4-F1
#
_cell.length_a   1.000
_cell.length_b   1.000
_cell.length_c   1.000
_cell.angle_alpha   90.00
_cell.angle_beta   90.00
_cell.angle_gamma   90.00
#
_symmetry.space_group_name_H-M   'P 1'
#
loop_
_entity.id
_entity.type
_entity.pdbx_description
1 polymer ?
#
loop_
_entity_poly.entity_id
_entity_poly.type
_entity_poly.pdbx_seq_one_letter_code
_entity_poly.pdbx_strand_id
1 'polypeptide(L)'
;TEAYDADGNEVWSRVLDMDGNVIEETGNKGMVPFLFQGQYYDRETGLAYNRFRYYSPQMGMYVSQDPIGLAGGILNLYGYVIDVNTTVDILGLSSKKLGKNINAKIGDGMENHHLIPEEVWKQNQVMFDALGLDMDSADNGRLVPDSDKRRMQLGEAVYHRGSHPKYSHHVKSRIAKIRTNWKPGVNDDATRKRIRRLQIQLNGQIRKGNVPRGKCSYNKIG
;
A
#
# COMPACT_ATOMS: atom_id res chain seq x y z
N THR A 1 -3.58 -18.54 17.96
CA THR A 1 -4.15 -17.32 18.56
C THR A 1 -5.02 -17.72 19.72
N GLU A 2 -4.97 -16.96 20.82
CA GLU A 2 -5.66 -17.28 22.08
C GLU A 2 -6.41 -16.05 22.59
N ALA A 3 -7.46 -16.27 23.38
CA ALA A 3 -8.18 -15.24 24.11
C ALA A 3 -8.44 -15.71 25.56
N TYR A 4 -8.30 -14.77 26.48
CA TYR A 4 -8.40 -15.00 27.92
C TYR A 4 -9.50 -14.11 28.53
N ASP A 5 -10.15 -14.59 29.59
CA ASP A 5 -11.11 -13.78 30.37
C ASP A 5 -10.41 -12.79 31.32
N ALA A 6 -11.20 -12.06 32.11
CA ALA A 6 -10.68 -11.08 33.07
C ALA A 6 -9.84 -11.70 34.21
N ASP A 7 -10.03 -12.99 34.49
CA ASP A 7 -9.32 -13.73 35.53
C ASP A 7 -8.07 -14.44 34.98
N GLY A 8 -7.84 -14.36 33.66
CA GLY A 8 -6.69 -14.95 32.98
C GLY A 8 -6.88 -16.40 32.56
N ASN A 9 -8.12 -16.92 32.57
CA ASN A 9 -8.40 -18.26 32.06
C ASN A 9 -8.57 -18.21 30.53
N GLU A 10 -8.01 -19.20 29.83
CA GLU A 10 -8.22 -19.34 28.39
C GLU A 10 -9.70 -19.64 28.10
N VAL A 11 -10.34 -18.79 27.30
CA VAL A 11 -11.75 -18.95 26.89
C VAL A 11 -11.90 -19.36 25.43
N TRP A 12 -10.83 -19.24 24.64
CA TRP A 12 -10.79 -19.60 23.23
C TRP A 12 -9.36 -19.71 22.73
N SER A 13 -9.08 -20.71 21.90
CA SER A 13 -7.85 -20.78 21.12
C SER A 13 -8.09 -21.35 19.73
N ARG A 14 -7.20 -20.98 18.79
CA ARG A 14 -7.22 -21.44 17.41
C ARG A 14 -5.81 -21.63 16.87
N VAL A 15 -5.58 -22.78 16.23
CA VAL A 15 -4.37 -23.12 15.49
C VAL A 15 -4.67 -23.01 14.01
N LEU A 16 -3.81 -22.29 13.29
CA LEU A 16 -3.90 -22.10 11.84
C LEU A 16 -2.75 -22.80 11.15
N ASP A 17 -2.98 -23.31 9.94
CA ASP A 17 -1.88 -23.70 9.03
C ASP A 17 -1.23 -22.46 8.38
N MET A 18 -0.25 -22.67 7.51
CA MET A 18 0.45 -21.58 6.83
C MET A 18 -0.44 -20.76 5.88
N ASP A 19 -1.57 -21.30 5.44
CA ASP A 19 -2.52 -20.64 4.55
C ASP A 19 -3.72 -20.09 5.32
N GLY A 20 -3.73 -20.17 6.66
CA GLY A 20 -4.77 -19.62 7.51
C GLY A 20 -6.00 -20.53 7.65
N ASN A 21 -5.92 -21.79 7.22
CA ASN A 21 -6.96 -22.78 7.51
C ASN A 21 -6.96 -23.10 8.99
N VAL A 22 -8.15 -23.30 9.54
CA VAL A 22 -8.32 -23.72 10.93
C VAL A 22 -7.96 -25.19 11.04
N ILE A 23 -6.81 -25.49 11.65
CA ILE A 23 -6.41 -26.85 12.03
C ILE A 23 -7.21 -27.28 13.27
N GLU A 24 -7.29 -26.38 14.25
CA GLU A 24 -7.95 -26.63 15.52
C GLU A 24 -8.57 -25.34 16.07
N GLU A 25 -9.75 -25.46 16.69
CA GLU A 25 -10.38 -24.38 17.44
C GLU A 25 -11.09 -24.96 18.67
N THR A 26 -10.79 -24.41 19.85
CA THR A 26 -11.33 -24.86 21.14
C THR A 26 -11.97 -23.69 21.91
N GLY A 27 -12.70 -24.00 22.99
CA GLY A 27 -13.44 -23.00 23.77
C GLY A 27 -14.65 -22.42 23.02
N ASN A 28 -14.85 -21.10 23.14
CA ASN A 28 -15.98 -20.37 22.55
C ASN A 28 -15.84 -20.20 21.02
N LYS A 29 -16.08 -21.27 20.25
CA LYS A 29 -15.97 -21.29 18.78
C LYS A 29 -16.76 -20.16 18.15
N GLY A 30 -16.11 -19.37 17.29
CA GLY A 30 -16.74 -18.24 16.60
C GLY A 30 -16.70 -16.91 17.34
N MET A 31 -16.21 -16.88 18.58
CA MET A 31 -16.05 -15.64 19.35
C MET A 31 -15.07 -14.67 18.68
N VAL A 32 -13.95 -15.18 18.17
CA VAL A 32 -12.91 -14.37 17.53
C VAL A 32 -12.99 -14.51 16.01
N PRO A 33 -13.42 -13.47 15.28
CA PRO A 33 -13.61 -13.51 13.83
C PRO A 33 -12.33 -13.11 13.08
N PHE A 34 -11.15 -13.35 13.64
CA PHE A 34 -9.87 -12.98 13.02
C PHE A 34 -9.01 -14.21 12.73
N LEU A 35 -8.31 -14.21 11.58
CA LEU A 35 -7.28 -15.20 11.23
C LEU A 35 -5.89 -14.58 11.46
N PHE A 36 -5.08 -14.47 10.40
CA PHE A 36 -3.84 -13.71 10.41
C PHE A 36 -4.11 -12.20 10.54
N GLN A 37 -3.03 -11.44 10.79
CA GLN A 37 -3.14 -10.01 11.05
C GLN A 37 -3.92 -9.28 9.96
N GLY A 38 -5.00 -8.59 10.36
CA GLY A 38 -5.83 -7.79 9.46
C GLY A 38 -6.88 -8.55 8.66
N GLN A 39 -7.04 -9.87 8.87
CA GLN A 39 -8.04 -10.68 8.17
C GLN A 39 -9.30 -10.88 9.01
N TYR A 40 -10.48 -10.52 8.49
CA TYR A 40 -11.77 -10.83 9.12
C TYR A 40 -12.35 -12.12 8.52
N TYR A 41 -12.52 -13.15 9.33
CA TYR A 41 -13.04 -14.44 8.89
C TYR A 41 -14.57 -14.45 8.83
N ASP A 42 -15.10 -14.66 7.65
CA ASP A 42 -16.50 -14.94 7.42
C ASP A 42 -16.72 -16.46 7.42
N ARG A 43 -17.39 -16.97 8.45
CA ARG A 43 -17.68 -18.40 8.61
C ARG A 43 -18.75 -18.91 7.65
N GLU A 44 -19.65 -18.06 7.19
CA GLU A 44 -20.72 -18.48 6.28
C GLU A 44 -20.15 -18.85 4.91
N THR A 45 -19.14 -18.11 4.46
CA THR A 45 -18.48 -18.32 3.18
C THR A 45 -17.16 -19.09 3.28
N GLY A 46 -16.57 -19.16 4.47
CA GLY A 46 -15.23 -19.74 4.68
C GLY A 46 -14.10 -18.85 4.17
N LEU A 47 -14.36 -17.59 3.87
CA LEU A 47 -13.40 -16.63 3.30
C LEU A 47 -12.90 -15.64 4.36
N ALA A 48 -11.69 -15.12 4.16
CA ALA A 48 -11.10 -14.08 4.98
C ALA A 48 -11.10 -12.74 4.23
N TYR A 49 -11.78 -11.74 4.78
CA TYR A 49 -11.82 -10.40 4.20
C TYR A 49 -10.59 -9.59 4.58
N ASN A 50 -9.82 -9.21 3.56
CA ASN A 50 -8.64 -8.35 3.64
C ASN A 50 -8.93 -7.03 2.93
N ARG A 51 -9.78 -6.20 3.54
CA ARG A 51 -10.17 -4.83 3.16
C ARG A 51 -10.69 -4.58 1.73
N PHE A 52 -10.01 -5.03 0.68
CA PHE A 52 -10.41 -4.89 -0.71
C PHE A 52 -10.56 -6.23 -1.43
N ARG A 53 -10.15 -7.34 -0.81
CA ARG A 53 -10.22 -8.68 -1.41
C ARG A 53 -10.64 -9.72 -0.39
N TYR A 54 -11.29 -10.78 -0.89
CA TYR A 54 -11.55 -12.00 -0.12
C TYR A 54 -10.45 -13.02 -0.41
N TYR A 55 -9.84 -13.51 0.65
CA TYR A 55 -8.84 -14.57 0.67
C TYR A 55 -9.52 -15.90 0.99
N SER A 56 -9.18 -16.97 0.28
CA SER A 56 -9.60 -18.33 0.58
C SER A 56 -8.46 -19.06 1.27
N PRO A 57 -8.55 -19.31 2.58
CA PRO A 57 -7.56 -20.12 3.29
C PRO A 57 -7.44 -21.53 2.68
N GLN A 58 -8.57 -22.11 2.25
CA GLN A 58 -8.60 -23.45 1.67
C GLN A 58 -7.76 -23.55 0.39
N MET A 59 -7.70 -22.46 -0.38
CA MET A 59 -6.97 -22.41 -1.65
C MET A 59 -5.59 -21.73 -1.50
N GLY A 60 -5.28 -21.17 -0.34
CA GLY A 60 -4.08 -20.36 -0.12
C GLY A 60 -4.01 -19.09 -0.99
N MET A 61 -5.14 -18.59 -1.50
CA MET A 61 -5.17 -17.51 -2.49
C MET A 61 -6.43 -16.65 -2.41
N TYR A 62 -6.36 -15.40 -2.87
CA TYR A 62 -7.50 -14.54 -3.12
C TYR A 62 -8.47 -15.17 -4.13
N VAL A 63 -9.78 -15.04 -3.89
CA VAL A 63 -10.81 -15.58 -4.80
C VAL A 63 -11.11 -14.63 -5.97
N SER A 64 -10.68 -13.38 -5.84
CA SER A 64 -10.74 -12.38 -6.91
C SER A 64 -9.33 -12.05 -7.40
N GLN A 65 -9.19 -11.87 -8.71
CA GLN A 65 -7.96 -11.36 -9.29
C GLN A 65 -7.57 -10.04 -8.63
N ASP A 66 -6.27 -9.84 -8.42
CA ASP A 66 -5.75 -8.58 -7.93
C ASP A 66 -6.22 -7.42 -8.82
N PRO A 67 -6.94 -6.41 -8.28
CA PRO A 67 -7.36 -5.24 -9.05
C PRO A 67 -6.20 -4.45 -9.66
N ILE A 68 -4.95 -4.63 -9.18
CA ILE A 68 -3.72 -4.08 -9.80
C ILE A 68 -3.12 -4.99 -10.89
N GLY A 69 -3.68 -6.18 -11.13
CA GLY A 69 -3.28 -7.07 -12.21
C GLY A 69 -1.79 -7.47 -12.14
N LEU A 70 -1.15 -7.66 -13.29
CA LEU A 70 0.28 -8.01 -13.36
C LEU A 70 1.20 -6.91 -12.78
N ALA A 71 0.67 -5.70 -12.50
CA ALA A 71 1.40 -4.63 -11.85
C ALA A 71 1.60 -4.85 -10.34
N GLY A 72 0.89 -5.81 -9.72
CA GLY A 72 1.10 -6.21 -8.32
C GLY A 72 2.37 -7.04 -8.06
N GLY A 73 3.10 -7.44 -9.11
CA GLY A 73 4.39 -8.12 -8.98
C GLY A 73 4.34 -9.52 -8.32
N ILE A 74 3.16 -10.11 -8.17
CA ILE A 74 2.98 -11.55 -7.95
C ILE A 74 2.55 -12.12 -9.31
N LEU A 75 3.33 -13.05 -9.89
CA LEU A 75 2.93 -13.75 -11.13
C LEU A 75 1.60 -14.49 -10.93
N ASN A 76 1.33 -14.90 -9.69
CA ASN A 76 0.04 -15.35 -9.24
C ASN A 76 -0.85 -14.14 -8.87
N LEU A 77 -1.70 -13.72 -9.81
CA LEU A 77 -2.68 -12.63 -9.65
C LEU A 77 -3.69 -12.85 -8.52
N TYR A 78 -3.65 -14.01 -7.88
CA TYR A 78 -4.50 -14.39 -6.77
C TYR A 78 -3.68 -14.64 -5.49
N GLY A 79 -2.35 -14.53 -5.51
CA GLY A 79 -1.51 -14.89 -4.36
C GLY A 79 -1.63 -13.93 -3.16
N TYR A 80 -1.57 -14.48 -1.94
CA TYR A 80 -1.52 -13.74 -0.68
C TYR A 80 -0.07 -13.71 -0.15
N VAL A 81 0.61 -12.57 -0.36
CA VAL A 81 2.05 -12.33 -0.05
C VAL A 81 3.01 -13.42 -0.57
N ILE A 82 4.33 -13.26 -0.39
CA ILE A 82 5.31 -14.33 -0.72
C ILE A 82 5.50 -15.27 0.48
N ASP A 83 5.41 -14.73 1.69
CA ASP A 83 5.55 -15.47 2.94
C ASP A 83 4.70 -14.79 4.02
N VAL A 84 3.72 -15.54 4.54
CA VAL A 84 2.74 -15.10 5.54
C VAL A 84 3.33 -14.84 6.92
N ASN A 85 4.51 -15.39 7.21
CA ASN A 85 5.18 -15.24 8.51
C ASN A 85 6.02 -13.96 8.59
N THR A 86 6.40 -13.41 7.43
CA THR A 86 7.32 -12.27 7.34
C THR A 86 6.72 -11.04 6.65
N THR A 87 5.59 -11.20 5.94
CA THR A 87 4.97 -10.13 5.16
C THR A 87 3.48 -10.02 5.45
N VAL A 88 3.00 -8.81 5.77
CA VAL A 88 1.58 -8.49 5.94
C VAL A 88 1.14 -7.59 4.79
N ASP A 89 0.15 -8.01 4.02
CA ASP A 89 -0.45 -7.19 2.95
C ASP A 89 -1.55 -6.28 3.53
N ILE A 90 -1.14 -5.24 4.25
CA ILE A 90 -2.01 -4.31 5.01
C ILE A 90 -3.09 -3.66 4.13
N LEU A 91 -2.82 -3.53 2.82
CA LEU A 91 -3.70 -2.83 1.88
C LEU A 91 -4.21 -3.69 0.73
N GLY A 92 -3.70 -4.90 0.51
CA GLY A 92 -4.02 -5.64 -0.71
C GLY A 92 -3.27 -5.16 -1.96
N LEU A 93 -2.23 -4.31 -1.86
CA LEU A 93 -1.83 -3.39 -2.95
C LEU A 93 -0.31 -3.15 -3.13
N SER A 94 0.58 -4.00 -2.63
CA SER A 94 2.04 -3.76 -2.70
C SER A 94 2.62 -3.79 -4.13
N SER A 95 3.22 -2.69 -4.62
CA SER A 95 3.98 -2.65 -5.90
C SER A 95 5.44 -3.06 -5.70
N LYS A 96 5.77 -4.33 -5.97
CA LYS A 96 7.16 -4.84 -5.96
C LYS A 96 8.05 -4.19 -7.03
N LYS A 97 7.45 -3.76 -8.15
CA LYS A 97 8.18 -3.17 -9.28
C LYS A 97 8.82 -1.84 -8.88
N LEU A 98 8.07 -1.00 -8.16
CA LEU A 98 8.61 0.25 -7.64
C LEU A 98 9.78 -0.01 -6.68
N GLY A 99 9.57 -0.90 -5.70
CA GLY A 99 10.57 -1.24 -4.70
C GLY A 99 11.91 -1.67 -5.31
N LYS A 100 11.86 -2.53 -6.34
CA LYS A 100 13.06 -2.92 -7.09
C LYS A 100 13.74 -1.72 -7.76
N ASN A 101 12.96 -0.85 -8.40
CA ASN A 101 13.48 0.31 -9.13
C ASN A 101 14.07 1.39 -8.22
N ILE A 102 13.65 1.47 -6.94
CA ILE A 102 14.20 2.40 -5.95
C ILE A 102 15.16 1.75 -4.95
N ASN A 103 15.57 0.49 -5.18
CA ASN A 103 16.48 -0.27 -4.32
C ASN A 103 15.98 -0.40 -2.86
N ALA A 104 14.68 -0.65 -2.69
CA ALA A 104 14.08 -0.92 -1.38
C ALA A 104 14.73 -2.14 -0.73
N LYS A 105 14.97 -2.06 0.59
CA LYS A 105 15.52 -3.17 1.38
C LYS A 105 14.47 -3.67 2.35
N ILE A 106 14.42 -4.98 2.53
CA ILE A 106 13.50 -5.60 3.48
C ILE A 106 14.01 -5.31 4.91
N GLY A 107 13.11 -4.86 5.78
CA GLY A 107 13.40 -4.68 7.21
C GLY A 107 14.22 -3.44 7.56
N ASP A 108 14.44 -2.50 6.62
CA ASP A 108 15.19 -1.27 6.88
C ASP A 108 14.33 -0.12 7.46
N GLY A 109 13.04 -0.38 7.70
CA GLY A 109 12.05 0.59 8.19
C GLY A 109 11.63 1.63 7.15
N MET A 110 11.81 1.34 5.86
CA MET A 110 11.41 2.22 4.76
C MET A 110 10.26 1.62 3.96
N GLU A 111 9.38 2.50 3.47
CA GLU A 111 8.28 2.15 2.59
C GLU A 111 8.44 2.80 1.22
N ASN A 112 7.94 2.11 0.20
CA ASN A 112 7.87 2.63 -1.16
C ASN A 112 6.78 3.70 -1.24
N HIS A 113 7.14 4.87 -1.77
CA HIS A 113 6.23 6.00 -1.93
C HIS A 113 6.23 6.47 -3.39
N HIS A 114 5.06 6.47 -4.03
CA HIS A 114 4.89 7.09 -5.34
C HIS A 114 4.73 8.61 -5.22
N LEU A 115 5.56 9.36 -5.95
CA LEU A 115 5.51 10.82 -6.01
C LEU A 115 4.23 11.29 -6.69
N ILE A 116 3.89 10.70 -7.84
CA ILE A 116 2.55 10.83 -8.43
C ILE A 116 1.75 9.62 -7.95
N PRO A 117 0.73 9.82 -7.09
CA PRO A 117 -0.04 8.72 -6.55
C PRO A 117 -0.71 7.89 -7.62
N GLU A 118 -0.88 6.60 -7.35
CA GLU A 118 -1.45 5.63 -8.27
C GLU A 118 -2.83 6.06 -8.79
N GLU A 119 -3.70 6.61 -7.93
CA GLU A 119 -5.01 7.10 -8.34
C GLU A 119 -4.95 8.28 -9.31
N VAL A 120 -3.92 9.12 -9.19
CA VAL A 120 -3.67 10.23 -10.13
C VAL A 120 -3.08 9.70 -11.42
N TRP A 121 -2.22 8.68 -11.35
CA TRP A 121 -1.65 8.02 -12.51
C TRP A 121 -2.74 7.38 -13.37
N LYS A 122 -3.57 6.53 -12.76
CA LYS A 122 -4.68 5.81 -13.41
C LYS A 122 -5.68 6.76 -14.08
N GLN A 123 -6.02 7.88 -13.44
CA GLN A 123 -6.91 8.91 -14.02
C GLN A 123 -6.34 9.61 -15.26
N ASN A 124 -5.03 9.51 -15.50
CA ASN A 124 -4.36 10.18 -16.62
C ASN A 124 -3.53 9.18 -17.45
N GLN A 125 -3.87 7.89 -17.40
CA GLN A 125 -3.10 6.81 -18.00
C GLN A 125 -2.80 7.04 -19.49
N VAL A 126 -3.79 7.48 -20.27
CA VAL A 126 -3.63 7.81 -21.70
C VAL A 126 -2.49 8.80 -21.95
N MET A 127 -2.35 9.81 -21.09
CA MET A 127 -1.26 10.78 -21.19
C MET A 127 0.07 10.16 -20.81
N PHE A 128 0.13 9.43 -19.68
CA PHE A 128 1.39 8.83 -19.24
C PHE A 128 1.92 7.77 -20.22
N ASP A 129 1.03 6.96 -20.78
CA ASP A 129 1.35 5.93 -21.78
C ASP A 129 1.86 6.57 -23.07
N ALA A 130 1.18 7.60 -23.58
CA ALA A 130 1.62 8.35 -24.76
C ALA A 130 2.99 9.03 -24.55
N LEU A 131 3.29 9.45 -23.33
CA LEU A 131 4.59 10.02 -22.97
C LEU A 131 5.67 8.95 -22.75
N GLY A 132 5.34 7.66 -22.74
CA GLY A 132 6.26 6.56 -22.45
C GLY A 132 6.77 6.58 -21.00
N LEU A 133 5.93 6.98 -20.06
CA LEU A 133 6.28 7.06 -18.64
C LEU A 133 5.81 5.82 -17.89
N ASP A 134 6.64 5.31 -16.99
CA ASP A 134 6.34 4.16 -16.14
C ASP A 134 6.03 4.62 -14.71
N MET A 135 4.85 4.22 -14.20
CA MET A 135 4.37 4.55 -12.87
C MET A 135 5.32 4.08 -11.78
N ASP A 136 5.95 2.92 -12.00
CA ASP A 136 6.86 2.30 -11.04
C ASP A 136 8.32 2.65 -11.30
N SER A 137 8.61 3.59 -12.20
CA SER A 137 9.99 4.07 -12.43
C SER A 137 10.57 4.72 -11.19
N ALA A 138 11.90 4.67 -11.05
CA ALA A 138 12.62 5.33 -9.96
C ALA A 138 12.34 6.84 -9.91
N ASP A 139 12.06 7.46 -11.05
CA ASP A 139 11.70 8.87 -11.15
C ASP A 139 10.34 9.21 -10.53
N ASN A 140 9.46 8.23 -10.38
CA ASN A 140 8.18 8.37 -9.67
C ASN A 140 8.23 7.80 -8.26
N GLY A 141 9.39 7.34 -7.80
CA GLY A 141 9.53 6.59 -6.57
C GLY A 141 10.41 7.27 -5.53
N ARG A 142 10.12 6.97 -4.26
CA ARG A 142 11.00 7.29 -3.14
C ARG A 142 10.78 6.36 -1.96
N LEU A 143 11.86 6.08 -1.24
CA LEU A 143 11.79 5.50 0.10
C LEU A 143 11.46 6.57 1.14
N VAL A 144 10.44 6.32 1.95
CA VAL A 144 10.00 7.17 3.06
C VAL A 144 9.95 6.31 4.33
N PRO A 145 10.35 6.82 5.51
CA PRO A 145 10.23 6.06 6.75
C PRO A 145 8.81 5.54 6.99
N ASP A 146 8.68 4.31 7.47
CA ASP A 146 7.41 3.64 7.79
C ASP A 146 6.72 4.16 9.06
N SER A 147 7.46 4.88 9.89
CA SER A 147 7.04 5.25 11.24
C SER A 147 7.68 6.56 11.70
N ASP A 148 7.02 7.24 12.62
CA ASP A 148 7.53 8.48 13.21
C ASP A 148 8.85 8.24 13.98
N LYS A 149 8.97 7.06 14.62
CA LYS A 149 10.20 6.61 15.28
C LYS A 149 11.35 6.53 14.27
N ARG A 150 11.15 5.86 13.13
CA ARG A 150 12.18 5.70 12.11
C ARG A 150 12.54 7.03 11.45
N ARG A 151 11.54 7.88 11.21
CA ARG A 151 11.75 9.25 10.74
C ARG A 151 12.66 10.06 11.67
N MET A 152 12.39 10.02 12.99
CA MET A 152 13.24 10.71 13.98
C MET A 152 14.67 10.17 13.96
N GLN A 153 14.85 8.85 13.89
CA GLN A 153 16.18 8.22 13.83
C GLN A 153 16.98 8.64 12.59
N LEU A 154 16.32 8.80 11.45
CA LEU A 154 16.96 9.16 10.18
C LEU A 154 17.05 10.67 9.94
N GLY A 155 16.46 11.50 10.82
CA GLY A 155 16.39 12.94 10.61
C GLY A 155 15.52 13.35 9.41
N GLU A 156 14.58 12.49 8.99
CA GLU A 156 13.69 12.78 7.87
C GLU A 156 12.54 13.72 8.29
N ALA A 157 12.01 14.47 7.33
CA ALA A 157 10.97 15.46 7.61
C ALA A 157 9.56 14.84 7.71
N VAL A 158 9.34 13.68 7.09
CA VAL A 158 8.03 13.00 7.03
C VAL A 158 8.20 11.49 7.15
N TYR A 159 7.13 10.81 7.52
CA TYR A 159 6.99 9.36 7.45
C TYR A 159 5.69 9.03 6.70
N HIS A 160 5.60 7.82 6.16
CA HIS A 160 4.42 7.34 5.47
C HIS A 160 3.46 6.69 6.47
N ARG A 161 2.18 7.11 6.42
CA ARG A 161 1.14 6.57 7.31
C ARG A 161 -0.18 6.51 6.58
N GLY A 162 -0.39 5.42 5.86
CA GLY A 162 -1.61 5.19 5.11
C GLY A 162 -1.89 6.28 4.07
N SER A 163 -3.17 6.44 3.72
CA SER A 163 -3.58 7.32 2.63
C SER A 163 -3.46 8.81 2.97
N HIS A 164 -2.95 9.60 2.02
CA HIS A 164 -2.77 11.05 2.13
C HIS A 164 -3.64 11.82 1.10
N PRO A 165 -4.96 11.95 1.31
CA PRO A 165 -5.89 12.47 0.30
C PRO A 165 -5.64 13.95 -0.08
N LYS A 166 -5.14 14.78 0.85
CA LYS A 166 -4.78 16.16 0.52
C LYS A 166 -3.55 16.25 -0.37
N TYR A 167 -2.56 15.38 -0.14
CA TYR A 167 -1.40 15.27 -1.04
C TYR A 167 -1.86 14.82 -2.42
N SER A 168 -2.68 13.77 -2.48
CA SER A 168 -3.25 13.26 -3.73
C SER A 168 -4.03 14.32 -4.51
N HIS A 169 -4.89 15.08 -3.83
CA HIS A 169 -5.62 16.20 -4.43
C HIS A 169 -4.69 17.30 -4.95
N HIS A 170 -3.63 17.62 -4.20
CA HIS A 170 -2.62 18.58 -4.63
C HIS A 170 -1.89 18.12 -5.89
N VAL A 171 -1.44 16.86 -5.94
CA VAL A 171 -0.79 16.29 -7.13
C VAL A 171 -1.76 16.25 -8.31
N LYS A 172 -3.01 15.80 -8.09
CA LYS A 172 -4.08 15.80 -9.10
C LYS A 172 -4.27 17.18 -9.74
N SER A 173 -4.32 18.22 -8.92
CA SER A 173 -4.46 19.61 -9.40
C SER A 173 -3.28 20.07 -10.26
N ARG A 174 -2.05 19.61 -9.96
CA ARG A 174 -0.84 19.93 -10.73
C ARG A 174 -0.79 19.16 -12.04
N ILE A 175 -1.15 17.88 -12.03
CA ILE A 175 -1.26 17.05 -13.23
C ILE A 175 -2.34 17.58 -14.16
N ALA A 176 -3.49 18.00 -13.63
CA ALA A 176 -4.56 18.61 -14.43
C ALA A 176 -4.05 19.83 -15.23
N LYS A 177 -3.26 20.71 -14.62
CA LYS A 177 -2.66 21.88 -15.29
C LYS A 177 -1.66 21.51 -16.40
N ILE A 178 -0.96 20.39 -16.26
CA ILE A 178 -0.06 19.89 -17.31
C ILE A 178 -0.90 19.31 -18.45
N ARG A 179 -1.90 18.47 -18.11
CA ARG A 179 -2.78 17.81 -19.06
C ARG A 179 -3.56 18.79 -19.93
N THR A 180 -4.04 19.91 -19.40
CA THR A 180 -4.78 20.93 -20.19
C THR A 180 -3.97 21.51 -21.34
N ASN A 181 -2.63 21.48 -21.25
CA ASN A 181 -1.73 21.99 -22.28
C ASN A 181 -1.13 20.89 -23.16
N TRP A 182 -1.41 19.62 -22.84
CA TRP A 182 -0.86 18.49 -23.58
C TRP A 182 -1.63 18.28 -24.88
N LYS A 183 -0.88 18.11 -25.97
CA LYS A 183 -1.37 17.79 -27.31
C LYS A 183 -0.62 16.54 -27.78
N PRO A 184 -1.27 15.36 -27.80
CA PRO A 184 -0.63 14.09 -28.16
C PRO A 184 0.10 14.20 -29.50
N GLY A 185 1.35 13.73 -29.56
CA GLY A 185 2.19 13.76 -30.76
C GLY A 185 2.75 15.14 -31.13
N VAL A 186 2.26 16.23 -30.53
CA VAL A 186 2.68 17.61 -30.85
C VAL A 186 3.69 18.12 -29.83
N ASN A 187 3.44 17.91 -28.54
CA ASN A 187 4.30 18.46 -27.48
C ASN A 187 4.66 17.44 -26.39
N ASP A 188 4.78 16.17 -26.77
CA ASP A 188 5.06 15.07 -25.85
C ASP A 188 6.39 15.25 -25.11
N ASP A 189 7.49 15.60 -25.80
CA ASP A 189 8.78 15.81 -25.14
C ASP A 189 8.73 16.96 -24.11
N ALA A 190 8.11 18.07 -24.48
CA ALA A 190 7.93 19.22 -23.58
C ALA A 190 7.05 18.84 -22.37
N THR A 191 6.01 18.03 -22.58
CA THR A 191 5.11 17.56 -21.53
C THR A 191 5.82 16.56 -20.61
N ARG A 192 6.59 15.62 -21.15
CA ARG A 192 7.45 14.69 -20.40
C ARG A 192 8.42 15.44 -19.51
N LYS A 193 9.09 16.48 -20.02
CA LYS A 193 9.97 17.36 -19.23
C LYS A 193 9.23 18.07 -18.10
N ARG A 194 7.97 18.50 -18.31
CA ARG A 194 7.13 19.08 -17.23
C ARG A 194 6.77 18.07 -16.16
N ILE A 195 6.44 16.83 -16.54
CA ILE A 195 6.17 15.74 -15.58
C ILE A 195 7.43 15.43 -14.76
N ARG A 196 8.60 15.32 -15.40
CA ARG A 196 9.87 15.11 -14.68
C ARG A 196 10.18 16.23 -13.69
N ARG A 197 10.00 17.49 -14.09
CA ARG A 197 10.14 18.64 -13.16
C ARG A 197 9.16 18.57 -12.00
N LEU A 198 7.92 18.15 -12.25
CA LEU A 198 6.91 17.97 -11.22
C LEU A 198 7.35 16.89 -10.22
N GLN A 199 7.82 15.72 -10.68
CA GLN A 199 8.33 14.65 -9.83
C GLN A 199 9.49 15.14 -8.94
N ILE A 200 10.47 15.84 -9.51
CA ILE A 200 11.58 16.44 -8.76
C ILE A 200 11.07 17.41 -7.68
N GLN A 201 10.11 18.27 -8.02
CA GLN A 201 9.52 19.23 -7.09
C GLN A 201 8.76 18.54 -5.95
N LEU A 202 7.98 17.50 -6.25
CA LEU A 202 7.25 16.70 -5.26
C LEU A 202 8.22 15.98 -4.31
N ASN A 203 9.27 15.38 -4.86
CA ASN A 203 10.31 14.76 -4.05
C ASN A 203 11.00 15.77 -3.11
N GLY A 204 11.35 16.95 -3.64
CA GLY A 204 11.92 18.04 -2.84
C GLY A 204 10.98 18.55 -1.75
N GLN A 205 9.67 18.60 -2.01
CA GLN A 205 8.66 18.95 -1.01
C GLN A 205 8.58 17.91 0.10
N ILE A 206 8.58 16.62 -0.24
CA ILE A 206 8.60 15.51 0.74
C ILE A 206 9.87 15.59 1.60
N ARG A 207 11.06 15.78 1.00
CA ARG A 207 12.35 15.94 1.73
C ARG A 207 12.28 17.05 2.78
N LYS A 208 11.64 18.16 2.44
CA LYS A 208 11.54 19.34 3.31
C LYS A 208 10.33 19.31 4.24
N GLY A 209 9.47 18.29 4.14
CA GLY A 209 8.19 18.24 4.85
C GLY A 209 7.16 19.26 4.39
N ASN A 210 7.39 19.93 3.24
CA ASN A 210 6.55 20.95 2.63
C ASN A 210 5.45 20.32 1.77
N VAL A 211 4.72 19.37 2.35
CA VAL A 211 3.63 18.64 1.68
C VAL A 211 2.27 19.01 2.28
N PRO A 212 1.19 19.06 1.49
CA PRO A 212 -0.15 19.28 2.01
C PRO A 212 -0.54 18.19 3.02
N ARG A 213 -0.78 18.58 4.27
CA ARG A 213 -1.13 17.65 5.36
C ARG A 213 -2.63 17.58 5.58
N GLY A 214 -3.16 16.36 5.60
CA GLY A 214 -4.53 16.07 6.02
C GLY A 214 -4.76 16.36 7.51
N LYS A 215 -6.03 16.33 7.96
CA LYS A 215 -6.33 16.06 9.38
C LYS A 215 -6.02 14.58 9.68
N CYS A 216 -4.82 14.11 9.41
CA CYS A 216 -4.25 13.00 10.17
C CYS A 216 -3.53 13.69 11.32
N SER A 217 -4.24 13.76 12.44
CA SER A 217 -3.86 14.33 13.73
C SER A 217 -2.35 14.25 13.98
N TYR A 218 -1.67 15.38 13.87
CA TYR A 218 -0.66 15.71 14.87
C TYR A 218 -1.42 16.33 16.04
N ASN A 219 -1.13 15.80 17.25
CA ASN A 219 -1.51 16.24 18.60
C ASN A 219 -2.81 15.68 19.21
N LYS A 220 -2.62 14.71 20.11
CA LYS A 220 -3.00 14.78 21.54
C LYS A 220 -1.74 14.28 22.29
N ILE A 221 -0.93 15.09 22.95
CA ILE A 221 -1.11 15.80 24.24
C ILE A 221 -1.77 14.91 25.31
N GLY A 222 -1.00 14.59 26.35
CA GLY A 222 -1.34 13.77 27.50
C GLY A 222 -0.13 12.98 27.96
#